data_AF-A0A447U5W9-F1
#
_entry.id   AF-A0A447U5W9-F1
#
_cell.length_a   1.000
_cell.length_b   1.000
_cell.length_c   1.000
_cell.angle_alpha   90.00
_cell.angle_beta   90.00
_cell.angle_gamma   90.00
#
_symmetry.space_group_name_H-M   'P 1'
#
loop_
_entity.id
_entity.type
_entity.pdbx_description
1 polymer ?
#
loop_
_entity_poly.entity_id
_entity_poly.type
_entity_poly.pdbx_seq_one_letter_code
_entity_poly.pdbx_strand_id
1 'polypeptide(L)' 'MSSGFQTRRLRISIQVENAARYLGTALYWIAASVNIRPGRDYYFYIRAVNQVGKSAFVEATGQASNDAAGYLDFFQRADN' A
#
# COMPACT_ATOMS: atom_id res chain seq x y z
N MET A 1 2.33 -4.62 -31.38
CA MET A 1 2.05 -4.97 -29.97
C MET A 1 2.14 -3.70 -29.12
N SER A 2 1.03 -3.03 -28.79
CA SER A 2 1.07 -1.85 -27.89
C SER A 2 -0.29 -1.48 -27.27
N SER A 3 -1.41 -1.73 -27.96
CA SER A 3 -2.74 -1.31 -27.47
C SER A 3 -3.17 -2.03 -26.19
N GLY A 4 -3.02 -3.36 -26.10
CA GLY A 4 -3.46 -4.14 -24.93
C GLY A 4 -2.71 -3.79 -23.62
N PHE A 5 -1.43 -3.43 -23.71
CA PHE A 5 -0.62 -3.06 -22.55
C PHE A 5 -1.03 -1.70 -21.98
N GLN A 6 -1.23 -0.70 -22.84
CA GLN A 6 -1.68 0.64 -22.43
C GLN A 6 -3.11 0.60 -21.88
N THR A 7 -4.03 -0.13 -22.51
CA THR A 7 -5.40 -0.29 -22.01
C THR A 7 -5.44 -0.98 -20.64
N ARG A 8 -4.60 -1.99 -20.41
CA ARG A 8 -4.52 -2.66 -19.10
C ARG A 8 -4.02 -1.70 -18.02
N ARG A 9 -2.97 -0.92 -18.32
CA ARG A 9 -2.42 0.07 -17.39
C ARG A 9 -3.45 1.17 -17.04
N LEU A 10 -4.17 1.67 -18.05
CA LEU A 10 -5.24 2.66 -17.87
C LEU A 10 -6.41 2.12 -17.04
N ARG A 11 -6.81 0.85 -17.26
CA ARG A 11 -7.87 0.23 -16.44
C ARG A 11 -7.48 0.11 -14.98
N ILE A 12 -6.25 -0.34 -14.69
CA ILE A 12 -5.74 -0.44 -13.32
C ILE A 12 -5.71 0.95 -12.68
N SER A 13 -5.22 1.99 -13.39
CA SER A 13 -5.15 3.34 -12.82
C SER A 13 -6.51 3.94 -12.50
N ILE A 14 -7.53 3.74 -13.36
CA ILE A 14 -8.89 4.23 -13.10
C ILE A 14 -9.50 3.50 -11.89
N GLN A 15 -9.32 2.19 -11.79
CA GLN A 15 -9.81 1.42 -10.65
C GLN A 15 -9.18 1.89 -9.33
N VAL A 16 -7.86 2.07 -9.32
CA VAL A 16 -7.13 2.58 -8.16
C VAL A 16 -7.57 4.00 -7.82
N GLU A 17 -7.75 4.87 -8.81
CA GLU A 17 -8.21 6.25 -8.61
C GLU A 17 -9.60 6.31 -7.96
N ASN A 18 -10.54 5.46 -8.40
CA ASN A 18 -11.89 5.41 -7.85
C ASN A 18 -11.94 4.84 -6.42
N ALA A 19 -11.01 3.97 -6.05
CA ALA A 19 -10.94 3.36 -4.73
C ALA A 19 -10.07 4.15 -3.73
N ALA A 20 -9.22 5.06 -4.21
CA ALA A 20 -8.28 5.80 -3.37
C ALA A 20 -8.97 6.83 -2.47
N ARG A 21 -8.47 6.97 -1.24
CA ARG A 21 -8.91 8.00 -0.27
C ARG A 21 -7.79 8.99 -0.01
N TYR A 22 -8.10 10.29 -0.02
CA TYR A 22 -7.16 11.33 0.43
C TYR A 22 -7.06 11.31 1.95
N LEU A 23 -5.85 11.13 2.48
CA LEU A 23 -5.62 11.01 3.92
C LEU A 23 -5.12 12.32 4.55
N GLY A 24 -4.58 13.25 3.75
CA GLY A 24 -3.97 14.48 4.25
C GLY A 24 -2.45 14.38 4.41
N THR A 25 -1.87 15.34 5.13
CA THR A 25 -0.42 15.44 5.34
C THR A 25 -0.06 14.83 6.69
N ALA A 26 0.80 13.80 6.68
CA ALA A 26 1.36 13.17 7.86
C ALA A 26 2.71 12.55 7.52
N LEU A 27 3.53 12.25 8.54
CA LEU A 27 4.80 11.53 8.36
C LEU A 27 4.58 10.06 7.94
N TYR A 28 3.48 9.45 8.39
CA TYR A 28 3.11 8.08 8.04
C TYR A 28 1.58 7.87 8.17
N TRP A 29 1.10 6.80 7.54
CA TRP A 29 -0.29 6.34 7.62
C TRP A 29 -0.32 4.85 7.94
N ILE A 30 -1.29 4.45 8.77
CA ILE A 30 -1.48 3.05 9.17
C ILE A 30 -2.80 2.54 8.59
N ALA A 31 -2.72 1.49 7.77
CA ALA A 31 -3.87 0.72 7.35
C ALA A 31 -4.05 -0.47 8.31
N ALA A 32 -5.02 -0.38 9.22
CA ALA A 32 -5.32 -1.44 10.18
C ALA A 32 -6.75 -1.96 9.97
N SER A 33 -6.91 -3.28 9.97
CA SER A 33 -8.20 -3.94 9.90
C SER A 33 -8.07 -5.38 10.39
N VAL A 34 -9.12 -5.90 11.03
CA VAL A 34 -9.24 -7.34 11.35
C VAL A 34 -9.17 -8.24 10.12
N ASN A 35 -9.32 -7.67 8.92
CA ASN A 35 -9.22 -8.39 7.64
C ASN A 35 -7.79 -8.43 7.08
N ILE A 36 -6.82 -7.75 7.70
CA ILE A 36 -5.41 -7.91 7.37
C ILE A 36 -4.91 -9.17 8.06
N ARG A 37 -4.66 -10.21 7.28
CA ARG A 37 -4.31 -11.55 7.76
C ARG A 37 -2.90 -11.94 7.28
N PRO A 38 -2.18 -12.74 8.07
CA PRO A 38 -0.86 -13.19 7.67
C PRO A 38 -0.83 -14.05 6.40
N GLY A 39 0.31 -14.04 5.71
CA GLY A 39 0.54 -14.85 4.51
C GLY A 39 -0.28 -14.43 3.28
N ARG A 40 -0.75 -13.18 3.25
CA ARG A 40 -1.46 -12.58 2.13
C ARG A 40 -0.69 -11.40 1.57
N ASP A 41 -0.64 -11.29 0.25
CA ASP A 41 -0.11 -10.12 -0.43
C ASP A 41 -1.09 -8.95 -0.32
N TYR A 42 -0.60 -7.84 0.22
CA TYR A 42 -1.29 -6.56 0.22
C TYR A 42 -0.57 -5.60 -0.72
N TYR A 43 -1.35 -4.94 -1.58
CA TYR A 43 -0.88 -3.98 -2.56
C TYR A 43 -1.33 -2.59 -2.13
N PHE A 44 -0.38 -1.66 -2.04
CA PHE A 44 -0.60 -0.27 -1.68
C PHE A 44 -0.30 0.61 -2.90
N TYR A 45 -1.26 1.44 -3.28
CA TYR A 45 -1.08 2.42 -4.34
C TYR A 45 -1.09 3.82 -3.74
N ILE A 46 0.03 4.53 -3.86
CA ILE A 46 0.24 5.85 -3.24
C ILE A 46 0.54 6.87 -4.32
N ARG A 47 -0.02 8.07 -4.18
CA ARG A 47 0.34 9.24 -4.99
C ARG A 47 0.30 10.50 -4.14
N ALA A 48 1.07 11.50 -4.53
CA ALA A 48 0.98 12.83 -3.98
C ALA A 48 -0.09 13.65 -4.72
N VAL A 49 -0.75 14.55 -4.00
CA VAL A 49 -1.70 15.52 -4.54
C VAL A 49 -1.40 16.88 -3.95
N ASN A 50 -1.40 17.93 -4.77
CA ASN A 50 -1.33 19.33 -4.35
C ASN A 50 -2.24 20.20 -5.24
N GLN A 51 -2.16 21.52 -5.08
CA GLN A 51 -2.96 22.47 -5.88
C GLN A 51 -2.59 22.47 -7.37
N VAL A 52 -1.37 22.07 -7.73
CA VAL A 52 -0.89 22.01 -9.12
C VAL A 52 -1.36 20.73 -9.81
N GLY A 53 -1.44 19.60 -9.09
CA GLY A 53 -1.91 18.37 -9.67
C GLY A 53 -1.65 17.12 -8.83
N LYS A 54 -1.66 15.98 -9.50
CA LYS A 54 -1.51 14.64 -8.92
C LYS A 54 -0.30 13.95 -9.55
N SER A 55 0.50 13.26 -8.75
CA SER A 55 1.56 12.39 -9.28
C SER A 55 0.97 11.12 -9.91
N ALA A 56 1.80 10.39 -10.65
CA ALA A 56 1.51 8.99 -10.95
C ALA A 56 1.40 8.18 -9.65
N PHE A 57 0.64 7.08 -9.70
CA PHE A 57 0.63 6.10 -8.62
C PHE A 57 1.94 5.32 -8.60
N VAL A 58 2.45 5.11 -7.39
CA VAL A 58 3.49 4.13 -7.07
C VAL A 58 2.79 2.94 -6.40
N GLU A 59 3.21 1.73 -6.76
CA GLU A 59 2.75 0.49 -6.15
C GLU A 59 3.82 -0.03 -5.17
N ALA A 60 3.40 -0.44 -3.99
CA ALA A 60 4.22 -1.15 -3.02
C ALA A 60 3.48 -2.43 -2.57
N THR A 61 4.22 -3.48 -2.28
CA THR A 61 3.66 -4.77 -1.85
C THR A 61 4.25 -5.22 -0.53
N GLY A 62 3.47 -5.93 0.26
CA GLY A 62 3.93 -6.50 1.52
C GLY A 62 3.00 -7.58 2.04
N GLN A 63 3.56 -8.50 2.83
CA GLN A 63 2.79 -9.51 3.55
C GLN A 63 2.82 -9.22 5.05
N ALA A 64 1.67 -9.36 5.70
CA ALA A 64 1.65 -9.43 7.15
C ALA A 64 2.34 -10.73 7.58
N SER A 65 3.32 -10.62 8.48
CA SER A 65 4.05 -11.77 9.00
C SER A 65 3.14 -12.64 9.86
N ASN A 66 3.27 -13.96 9.75
CA ASN A 66 2.66 -14.94 10.65
C ASN A 66 3.63 -15.45 11.72
N ASP A 67 4.85 -14.93 11.77
CA ASP A 67 5.89 -15.36 12.69
C ASP A 67 5.74 -14.67 14.05
N ALA A 68 4.91 -15.26 14.91
CA ALA A 68 4.72 -14.79 16.27
C ALA A 68 6.00 -14.85 17.12
N ALA A 69 6.89 -15.81 16.86
CA ALA A 69 8.14 -15.95 17.60
C ALA A 69 9.13 -14.83 17.23
N GLY A 70 9.24 -14.49 15.95
CA GLY A 70 10.01 -13.35 15.48
C GLY A 70 9.51 -12.01 16.04
N TYR A 71 8.19 -11.83 16.18
CA TYR A 71 7.65 -10.63 16.83
C TYR A 71 8.01 -10.56 18.32
N LEU A 72 7.94 -11.68 19.05
CA LEU A 72 8.29 -11.72 20.47
C LEU A 72 9.78 -11.40 20.69
N ASP A 73 10.66 -11.95 19.87
CA ASP A 73 12.10 -11.68 19.91
C ASP A 73 12.43 -10.20 19.57
N PHE A 74 11.73 -9.61 18.60
CA PHE A 74 11.88 -8.20 18.26
C PHE A 74 11.59 -7.27 19.46
N PHE A 75 10.48 -7.50 20.18
CA PHE A 75 10.14 -6.67 21.33
C PHE A 75 11.07 -6.92 22.53
N GLN A 76 11.44 -8.17 22.79
CA GLN A 76 12.37 -8.51 23.88
C GLN A 76 13.77 -7.92 23.67
N ARG A 77 14.21 -7.72 22.41
CA ARG A 77 15.48 -7.07 22.09
C ARG A 77 15.42 -5.55 22.08
N ALA A 78 14.23 -4.96 21.91
CA ALA A 78 14.08 -3.50 21.91
C ALA A 78 14.19 -2.89 23.32
N ASP A 79 14.00 -3.71 24.37
CA ASP A 79 14.04 -3.31 25.77
C ASP A 79 15.41 -3.57 26.46
N ASN A 80 16.43 -4.03 25.71
CA ASN A 80 17.83 -4.24 26.17
C ASN A 80 18.80 -3.28 25.47
#